data_AF-A0A5J9WKV0-F1
#
_entry.id   AF-A0A5J9WKV0-F1
#
_cell.length_a   1.000
_cell.length_b   1.000
_cell.length_c   1.000
_cell.angle_alpha   90.00
_cell.angle_beta   90.00
_cell.angle_gamma   90.00
#
_symmetry.space_group_name_H-M   'P 1'
#
loop_
_entity.id
_entity.type
_entity.pdbx_description
1 polymer ?
#
loop_
_entity_poly.entity_id
_entity_poly.type
_entity_poly.pdbx_seq_one_letter_code
_entity_poly.pdbx_strand_id
1 'polypeptide(L)'
;MVGSSSTPYHDDLFFFDLQLPPSSYPESPPLVNYRSFGLCLNPNLYESGTVCLSLLNTFGGHGTELWSPEASTLLQVLVSIQGLVLTAQPYYNEAAYESQVGTPQGHRNELPYSENAYLLNLRTMLHLLRRPPVGFDVFVREHFRRRGQHVLRACEAYLTDSCTVGTLDGQAHPTVVSMERPCSAGFRLALGNIVPRLVEVFKEIGADGCQ
;
A
#
# COMPACT_ATOMS: atom_id res chain seq x y z
N MET A 1 -8.36 -5.21 -1.58
CA MET A 1 -7.10 -5.98 -1.49
C MET A 1 -6.46 -5.67 -0.15
N VAL A 2 -5.74 -6.62 0.47
CA VAL A 2 -5.01 -6.38 1.73
C VAL A 2 -3.55 -6.15 1.39
N GLY A 3 -2.92 -5.14 1.99
CA GLY A 3 -1.49 -4.91 1.83
C GLY A 3 -0.65 -6.04 2.40
N SER A 4 0.32 -6.51 1.61
CA SER A 4 1.17 -7.65 1.98
C SER A 4 2.12 -7.28 3.12
N SER A 5 2.43 -8.25 3.99
CA SER A 5 3.54 -8.13 4.93
C SER A 5 4.85 -7.87 4.19
N SER A 6 5.83 -7.31 4.88
CA SER A 6 7.13 -6.97 4.28
C SER A 6 7.01 -6.00 3.09
N THR A 7 6.04 -5.09 3.16
CA THR A 7 5.88 -3.93 2.28
C THR A 7 5.48 -2.73 3.13
N PRO A 8 5.70 -1.48 2.70
CA PRO A 8 5.18 -0.30 3.42
C PRO A 8 3.64 -0.23 3.44
N TYR A 9 2.95 -1.16 2.78
CA TYR A 9 1.49 -1.22 2.67
C TYR A 9 0.84 -2.15 3.67
N HIS A 10 1.65 -2.84 4.49
CA HIS A 10 1.17 -3.92 5.35
C HIS A 10 -0.04 -3.48 6.20
N ASP A 11 -0.96 -4.42 6.39
CA ASP A 11 -2.18 -4.28 7.21
C ASP A 11 -3.27 -3.32 6.71
N ASP A 12 -3.04 -2.54 5.65
CA ASP A 12 -4.07 -1.65 5.11
C ASP A 12 -5.01 -2.36 4.11
N LEU A 13 -6.12 -1.70 3.79
CA LEU A 13 -7.12 -2.14 2.82
C LEU A 13 -7.16 -1.21 1.60
N PHE A 14 -6.86 -1.76 0.44
CA PHE A 14 -6.90 -1.05 -0.84
C PHE A 14 -8.21 -1.34 -1.58
N PHE A 15 -9.02 -0.31 -1.78
CA PHE A 15 -10.30 -0.41 -2.49
C PHE A 15 -10.17 0.13 -3.92
N PHE A 16 -10.65 -0.66 -4.87
CA PHE A 16 -10.67 -0.34 -6.29
C PHE A 16 -12.09 -0.48 -6.79
N ASP A 17 -12.58 0.54 -7.50
CA ASP A 17 -13.82 0.47 -8.26
C ASP A 17 -13.49 -0.07 -9.65
N LEU A 18 -14.10 -1.19 -10.04
CA LEU A 18 -13.90 -1.83 -11.34
C LEU A 18 -15.19 -1.71 -12.16
N GLN A 19 -15.08 -1.14 -13.35
CA GLN A 19 -16.17 -1.08 -14.32
C GLN A 19 -15.80 -1.86 -15.58
N LEU A 20 -16.69 -2.74 -16.03
CA LEU A 20 -16.59 -3.41 -17.33
C LEU A 20 -17.43 -2.61 -18.32
N PRO A 21 -16.82 -1.85 -19.26
CA PRO A 21 -17.59 -1.02 -20.18
C PRO A 21 -18.50 -1.89 -21.07
N PRO A 22 -19.84 -1.70 -21.04
CA PRO A 22 -20.76 -2.57 -21.79
C PRO A 22 -20.54 -2.57 -23.31
N SER A 23 -19.99 -1.48 -23.83
CA SER A 23 -19.78 -1.28 -25.27
C SER A 23 -18.43 -1.76 -25.78
N SER A 24 -17.46 -2.06 -24.90
CA SER A 24 -16.10 -2.37 -25.33
C SER A 24 -15.40 -3.46 -24.53
N TYR A 25 -15.93 -3.95 -23.41
CA TYR A 25 -15.37 -5.12 -22.76
C TYR A 25 -15.85 -6.41 -23.48
N PRO A 26 -14.96 -7.37 -23.82
CA PRO A 26 -13.54 -7.45 -23.44
C PRO A 26 -12.54 -6.89 -24.47
N GLU A 27 -12.97 -6.29 -25.58
CA GLU A 27 -12.08 -5.68 -26.59
C GLU A 27 -11.15 -4.59 -26.01
N SER A 28 -11.59 -3.92 -24.94
CA SER A 28 -10.83 -2.98 -24.13
C SER A 28 -10.75 -3.45 -22.67
N PRO A 29 -9.69 -3.04 -21.93
CA PRO A 29 -9.54 -3.42 -20.53
C PRO A 29 -10.67 -2.87 -19.65
N PRO A 30 -10.86 -3.43 -18.45
CA PRO A 30 -11.73 -2.81 -17.45
C PRO A 30 -11.23 -1.41 -17.08
N LEU A 31 -12.13 -0.52 -16.69
CA LEU A 31 -11.76 0.73 -16.05
C LEU A 31 -11.57 0.46 -14.56
N VAL A 32 -10.41 0.84 -14.02
CA VAL A 32 -10.06 0.63 -12.61
C VAL A 32 -9.74 1.98 -11.98
N ASN A 33 -10.41 2.29 -10.87
CA ASN A 33 -10.16 3.49 -10.09
C ASN A 33 -9.83 3.13 -8.64
N TYR A 34 -8.65 3.53 -8.17
CA TYR A 34 -8.25 3.43 -6.78
C TYR A 34 -8.93 4.50 -5.94
N ARG A 35 -9.46 4.12 -4.78
CA ARG A 35 -9.97 5.08 -3.79
C ARG A 35 -8.80 5.70 -3.02
N SER A 36 -8.17 6.70 -3.64
CA SER A 36 -6.94 7.35 -3.18
C SER A 36 -7.07 8.22 -1.94
N PHE A 37 -8.27 8.72 -1.64
CA PHE A 37 -8.50 9.81 -0.66
C PHE A 37 -7.69 11.08 -0.96
N GLY A 38 -7.27 11.28 -2.21
CA GLY A 38 -6.38 12.38 -2.62
C GLY A 38 -4.92 12.17 -2.20
N LEU A 39 -4.51 10.94 -1.89
CA LEU A 39 -3.12 10.59 -1.52
C LEU A 39 -2.41 9.91 -2.69
N CYS A 40 -1.13 10.26 -2.90
CA CYS A 40 -0.24 9.60 -3.85
C CYS A 40 0.64 8.59 -3.12
N LEU A 41 0.15 7.36 -2.99
CA LEU A 41 0.76 6.34 -2.12
C LEU A 41 1.82 5.48 -2.84
N ASN A 42 1.76 5.42 -4.18
CA ASN A 42 2.69 4.69 -5.03
C ASN A 42 2.86 5.44 -6.37
N PRO A 43 3.98 5.31 -7.10
CA PRO A 43 4.14 5.96 -8.41
C PRO A 43 3.10 5.49 -9.43
N ASN A 44 2.42 4.37 -9.20
CA ASN A 44 1.34 3.85 -10.04
C ASN A 44 -0.06 3.99 -9.43
N LEU A 45 -0.20 4.66 -8.28
CA LEU A 45 -1.49 4.97 -7.64
C LEU A 45 -1.62 6.48 -7.41
N TYR A 46 -2.24 7.14 -8.37
CA TYR A 46 -2.30 8.60 -8.41
C TYR A 46 -3.32 9.16 -7.43
N GLU A 47 -3.16 10.43 -7.06
CA GLU A 47 -4.13 11.16 -6.23
C GLU A 47 -5.53 11.20 -6.85
N SER A 48 -5.62 11.19 -8.18
CA SER A 48 -6.88 11.11 -8.93
C SER A 48 -7.62 9.78 -8.79
N GLY A 49 -6.93 8.74 -8.31
CA GLY A 49 -7.41 7.36 -8.35
C GLY A 49 -6.98 6.58 -9.59
N THR A 50 -6.27 7.21 -10.53
CA THR A 50 -5.71 6.49 -11.69
C THR A 50 -4.76 5.40 -11.23
N VAL A 51 -4.98 4.17 -11.70
CA VAL A 51 -4.06 3.04 -11.53
C VAL A 51 -3.23 2.90 -12.81
N CYS A 52 -1.92 3.04 -12.72
CA CYS A 52 -1.01 2.85 -13.85
C CYS A 52 -0.65 1.38 -13.99
N LEU A 53 -1.11 0.75 -15.06
CA LEU A 53 -0.80 -0.63 -15.42
C LEU A 53 -0.89 -0.79 -16.93
N SER A 54 0.08 -1.49 -17.53
CA SER A 54 0.08 -1.80 -18.97
C SER A 54 -1.18 -2.55 -19.40
N LEU A 55 -1.63 -3.51 -18.58
CA LEU A 55 -2.91 -4.23 -18.76
C LEU A 55 -4.16 -3.34 -18.75
N LEU A 56 -4.06 -2.10 -18.26
CA LEU A 56 -5.15 -1.13 -18.23
C LEU A 56 -4.99 -0.05 -19.29
N ASN A 57 -3.97 -0.15 -20.15
CA ASN A 57 -3.58 0.88 -21.12
C ASN A 57 -3.27 2.24 -20.47
N THR A 58 -2.86 2.26 -19.20
CA THR A 58 -2.52 3.47 -18.42
C THR A 58 -1.04 3.57 -18.08
N PHE A 59 -0.24 2.62 -18.57
CA PHE A 59 1.22 2.61 -18.47
C PHE A 59 1.82 1.96 -19.72
N GLY A 60 3.10 2.25 -20.02
CA GLY A 60 3.79 1.63 -21.14
C GLY A 60 3.96 0.12 -20.92
N GLY A 61 3.93 -0.66 -21.99
CA GLY A 61 4.16 -2.10 -21.97
C GLY A 61 4.27 -2.69 -23.37
N HIS A 62 4.69 -3.95 -23.45
CA HIS A 62 4.95 -4.65 -24.70
C HIS A 62 4.34 -6.05 -24.75
N GLY A 63 3.82 -6.43 -25.92
CA GLY A 63 3.35 -7.79 -26.20
C GLY A 63 2.32 -8.27 -25.17
N THR A 64 2.70 -9.29 -24.40
CA THR A 64 1.82 -9.96 -23.41
C THR A 64 1.55 -9.13 -22.15
N GLU A 65 2.23 -8.00 -21.97
CA GLU A 65 1.95 -7.05 -20.89
C GLU A 65 0.72 -6.17 -21.17
N LEU A 66 0.34 -6.03 -22.44
CA LEU A 66 -0.82 -5.25 -22.86
C LEU A 66 -2.10 -6.09 -22.76
N TRP A 67 -3.24 -5.43 -22.61
CA TRP A 67 -4.54 -6.10 -22.56
C TRP A 67 -4.80 -6.91 -23.85
N SER A 68 -5.14 -8.18 -23.68
CA SER A 68 -5.62 -9.06 -24.76
C SER A 68 -7.04 -9.52 -24.45
N PRO A 69 -8.03 -9.25 -25.31
CA PRO A 69 -9.41 -9.72 -25.12
C PRO A 69 -9.52 -11.25 -25.01
N GLU A 70 -8.59 -11.97 -25.65
CA GLU A 70 -8.58 -13.43 -25.74
C GLU A 70 -7.88 -14.12 -24.56
N ALA A 71 -6.97 -13.41 -23.88
CA ALA A 71 -6.07 -14.02 -22.89
C ALA A 71 -6.06 -13.32 -21.52
N SER A 72 -6.32 -12.01 -21.47
CA SER A 72 -6.26 -11.24 -20.23
C SER A 72 -7.50 -11.46 -19.36
N THR A 73 -7.32 -11.38 -18.05
CA THR A 73 -8.41 -11.61 -17.08
C THR A 73 -8.42 -10.54 -15.99
N LEU A 74 -9.58 -10.37 -15.34
CA LEU A 74 -9.66 -9.52 -14.14
C LEU A 74 -8.72 -10.02 -13.02
N LEU A 75 -8.54 -11.34 -12.90
CA LEU A 75 -7.58 -11.90 -11.95
C LEU A 75 -6.15 -11.44 -12.26
N GLN A 76 -5.75 -11.43 -13.52
CA GLN A 76 -4.44 -10.92 -13.94
C GLN A 76 -4.26 -9.46 -13.51
N VAL A 77 -5.27 -8.60 -13.72
CA VAL A 77 -5.23 -7.20 -13.27
C VAL A 77 -5.02 -7.11 -11.75
N LEU A 78 -5.78 -7.87 -10.96
CA LEU A 78 -5.67 -7.86 -9.49
C LEU A 78 -4.32 -8.37 -8.99
N VAL A 79 -3.81 -9.46 -9.58
CA VAL A 79 -2.50 -10.02 -9.25
C VAL A 79 -1.38 -9.07 -9.66
N SER A 80 -1.50 -8.39 -10.80
CA SER A 80 -0.54 -7.38 -11.25
C SER A 80 -0.53 -6.16 -10.32
N ILE A 81 -1.68 -5.69 -9.81
CA ILE A 81 -1.70 -4.64 -8.78
C ILE A 81 -0.96 -5.14 -7.52
N GLN A 82 -1.19 -6.37 -7.08
CA GLN A 82 -0.53 -6.88 -5.88
C GLN A 82 0.98 -7.07 -6.07
N GLY A 83 1.40 -7.59 -7.23
CA GLY A 83 2.78 -8.00 -7.50
C GLY A 83 3.67 -6.89 -8.09
N LEU A 84 3.10 -5.90 -8.77
CA LEU A 84 3.85 -4.85 -9.47
C LEU A 84 3.64 -3.47 -8.83
N VAL A 85 2.48 -3.21 -8.21
CA VAL A 85 2.17 -1.91 -7.61
C VAL A 85 2.43 -1.92 -6.10
N LEU A 86 1.85 -2.87 -5.36
CA LEU A 86 1.97 -2.96 -3.91
C LEU A 86 3.24 -3.73 -3.47
N THR A 87 4.40 -3.30 -3.96
CA THR A 87 5.71 -3.96 -3.78
C THR A 87 6.45 -3.55 -2.50
N ALA A 88 7.49 -4.30 -2.14
CA ALA A 88 8.34 -4.00 -0.98
C ALA A 88 9.22 -2.75 -1.17
N GLN A 89 9.59 -2.44 -2.41
CA GLN A 89 10.50 -1.33 -2.76
C GLN A 89 9.82 -0.37 -3.76
N PRO A 90 8.75 0.32 -3.36
CA PRO A 90 7.89 1.04 -4.31
C PRO A 90 8.52 2.27 -4.94
N TYR A 91 9.66 2.74 -4.43
CA TYR A 91 10.49 3.74 -5.11
C TYR A 91 10.83 3.33 -6.56
N TYR A 92 11.10 2.04 -6.79
CA TYR A 92 11.51 1.54 -8.10
C TYR A 92 10.35 1.30 -9.06
N ASN A 93 9.10 1.49 -8.62
CA ASN A 93 7.94 1.46 -9.50
C ASN A 93 7.84 2.71 -10.40
N GLU A 94 8.60 3.76 -10.09
CA GLU A 94 8.70 4.94 -10.94
C GLU A 94 9.37 4.60 -12.27
N ALA A 95 8.86 5.18 -13.35
CA ALA A 95 9.42 4.98 -14.67
C ALA A 95 10.91 5.39 -14.70
N ALA A 96 11.73 4.55 -15.34
CA ALA A 96 13.18 4.68 -15.44
C ALA A 96 13.99 4.46 -14.14
N TYR A 97 13.35 4.23 -12.99
CA TYR A 97 14.08 4.04 -11.72
C TYR A 97 14.59 2.61 -11.54
N GLU A 98 14.17 1.66 -12.37
CA GLU A 98 14.73 0.30 -12.42
C GLU A 98 16.25 0.30 -12.58
N SER A 99 16.79 1.20 -13.41
CA SER A 99 18.24 1.38 -13.58
C SER A 99 18.98 1.85 -12.32
N GLN A 100 18.26 2.32 -11.30
CA GLN A 100 18.83 2.77 -10.03
C GLN A 100 18.92 1.65 -8.98
N VAL A 101 18.38 0.46 -9.24
CA VAL A 101 18.51 -0.69 -8.35
C VAL A 101 19.99 -1.01 -8.12
N GLY A 102 20.40 -1.16 -6.86
CA GLY A 102 21.79 -1.41 -6.50
C GLY A 102 22.72 -0.18 -6.60
N THR A 103 22.23 0.97 -7.04
CA THR A 103 23.04 2.20 -7.11
C THR A 103 23.02 2.97 -5.79
N PRO A 104 24.06 3.76 -5.47
CA PRO A 104 24.04 4.64 -4.30
C PRO A 104 22.85 5.61 -4.27
N GLN A 105 22.39 6.06 -5.45
CA GLN A 105 21.23 6.96 -5.56
C GLN A 105 19.93 6.25 -5.20
N GLY A 106 19.71 5.04 -5.70
CA GLY A 106 18.56 4.21 -5.36
C GLY A 106 18.49 3.94 -3.85
N HIS A 107 19.58 3.45 -3.26
CA HIS A 107 19.66 3.16 -1.82
C HIS A 107 19.44 4.40 -0.93
N ARG A 108 19.79 5.60 -1.42
CA ARG A 108 19.54 6.84 -0.68
C ARG A 108 18.06 7.22 -0.64
N ASN A 109 17.32 6.95 -1.72
CA ASN A 109 15.94 7.41 -1.89
C ASN A 109 14.88 6.37 -1.53
N GLU A 110 15.23 5.08 -1.59
CA GLU A 110 14.31 3.98 -1.32
C GLU A 110 13.67 4.08 0.07
N LEU A 111 14.50 4.23 1.12
CA LEU A 111 14.00 4.28 2.50
C LEU A 111 13.08 5.50 2.75
N PRO A 112 13.47 6.75 2.40
CA PRO A 112 12.57 7.89 2.53
C PRO A 112 11.23 7.71 1.80
N TYR A 113 11.24 7.06 0.64
CA TYR A 113 10.01 6.76 -0.10
C TYR A 113 9.13 5.77 0.68
N SER A 114 9.69 4.64 1.13
CA SER A 114 8.95 3.64 1.91
C SER A 114 8.42 4.22 3.22
N GLU A 115 9.19 5.05 3.91
CA GLU A 115 8.77 5.81 5.09
C GLU A 115 7.55 6.69 4.81
N ASN A 116 7.59 7.48 3.74
CA ASN A 116 6.46 8.31 3.35
C ASN A 116 5.25 7.47 2.93
N ALA A 117 5.44 6.41 2.14
CA ALA A 117 4.38 5.49 1.74
C ALA A 117 3.68 4.88 2.95
N TYR A 118 4.43 4.48 3.99
CA TYR A 118 3.85 3.96 5.24
C TYR A 118 3.07 5.02 6.02
N LEU A 119 3.53 6.27 6.10
CA LEU A 119 2.76 7.36 6.72
C LEU A 119 1.43 7.60 5.98
N LEU A 120 1.44 7.52 4.64
CA LEU A 120 0.22 7.61 3.84
C LEU A 120 -0.69 6.39 4.02
N ASN A 121 -0.12 5.19 4.14
CA ASN A 121 -0.83 3.96 4.46
C ASN A 121 -1.63 4.10 5.77
N LEU A 122 -1.01 4.61 6.83
CA LEU A 122 -1.69 4.88 8.10
C LEU A 122 -2.81 5.94 7.96
N ARG A 123 -2.63 6.94 7.11
CA ARG A 123 -3.68 7.94 6.82
C ARG A 123 -4.86 7.31 6.08
N THR A 124 -4.60 6.41 5.13
CA THR A 124 -5.63 5.65 4.43
C THR A 124 -6.45 4.80 5.41
N MET A 125 -5.81 4.12 6.36
CA MET A 125 -6.53 3.39 7.44
C MET A 125 -7.50 4.31 8.19
N LEU A 126 -7.04 5.50 8.62
CA LEU A 126 -7.87 6.49 9.30
C LEU A 126 -9.02 6.99 8.42
N HIS A 127 -8.78 7.19 7.12
CA HIS A 127 -9.83 7.57 6.18
C HIS A 127 -10.88 6.48 6.01
N LEU A 128 -10.46 5.22 5.89
CA LEU A 128 -11.35 4.07 5.74
C LEU A 128 -12.20 3.83 6.99
N LEU A 129 -11.61 3.96 8.18
CA LEU A 129 -12.35 3.83 9.43
C LEU A 129 -13.38 4.95 9.61
N ARG A 130 -13.08 6.16 9.10
CA ARG A 130 -14.00 7.30 9.14
C ARG A 130 -15.09 7.23 8.06
N ARG A 131 -14.76 6.75 6.86
CA ARG A 131 -15.62 6.74 5.67
C ARG A 131 -15.39 5.45 4.87
N PRO A 132 -15.87 4.31 5.38
CA PRO A 132 -15.73 3.05 4.66
C PRO A 132 -16.54 3.08 3.36
N PRO A 133 -16.10 2.38 2.30
CA PRO A 133 -16.92 2.15 1.12
C PRO A 133 -18.29 1.57 1.48
N VAL A 134 -19.33 2.02 0.77
CA VAL A 134 -20.70 1.53 0.97
C VAL A 134 -20.73 0.00 0.86
N GLY A 135 -21.30 -0.66 1.87
CA GLY A 135 -21.38 -2.12 1.95
C GLY A 135 -20.13 -2.81 2.51
N PHE A 136 -19.08 -2.07 2.86
CA PHE A 136 -17.84 -2.61 3.44
C PHE A 136 -17.56 -2.12 4.87
N ASP A 137 -18.50 -1.44 5.52
CA ASP A 137 -18.33 -0.89 6.88
C ASP A 137 -17.99 -1.97 7.91
N VAL A 138 -18.71 -3.09 7.91
CA VAL A 138 -18.44 -4.24 8.79
C VAL A 138 -17.08 -4.84 8.48
N PHE A 139 -16.75 -5.03 7.19
CA PHE A 139 -15.49 -5.64 6.77
C PHE A 139 -14.28 -4.78 7.17
N VAL A 140 -14.33 -3.47 6.91
CA VAL A 140 -13.28 -2.51 7.29
C VAL A 140 -13.08 -2.51 8.80
N ARG A 141 -14.17 -2.38 9.57
CA ARG A 141 -14.11 -2.38 11.03
C ARG A 141 -13.51 -3.68 11.56
N GLU A 142 -13.98 -4.83 11.08
CA GLU A 142 -13.54 -6.14 11.55
C GLU A 142 -12.07 -6.43 11.21
N HIS A 143 -11.63 -6.03 10.02
CA HIS A 143 -10.22 -6.14 9.62
C HIS A 143 -9.32 -5.36 10.58
N PHE A 144 -9.59 -4.08 10.80
CA PHE A 144 -8.78 -3.25 11.69
C PHE A 144 -8.96 -3.61 13.17
N ARG A 145 -10.10 -4.19 13.57
CA ARG A 145 -10.27 -4.75 14.91
C ARG A 145 -9.26 -5.89 15.16
N ARG A 146 -9.07 -6.78 14.19
CA ARG A 146 -8.12 -7.91 14.30
C ARG A 146 -6.66 -7.50 14.12
N ARG A 147 -6.41 -6.52 13.25
CA ARG A 147 -5.06 -6.10 12.85
C ARG A 147 -4.54 -4.87 13.61
N GLY A 148 -5.36 -4.20 14.41
CA GLY A 148 -4.98 -2.97 15.13
C GLY A 148 -3.73 -3.14 15.99
N GLN A 149 -3.62 -4.22 16.78
CA GLN A 149 -2.41 -4.52 17.54
C GLN A 149 -1.16 -4.75 16.66
N HIS A 150 -1.32 -5.31 15.46
CA HIS A 150 -0.21 -5.51 14.52
C HIS A 150 0.27 -4.17 13.98
N VAL A 151 -0.66 -3.28 13.61
CA VAL A 151 -0.34 -1.92 13.16
C VAL A 151 0.37 -1.13 14.28
N LEU A 152 -0.12 -1.19 15.51
CA LEU A 152 0.52 -0.48 16.64
C LEU A 152 1.91 -1.04 16.96
N ARG A 153 2.08 -2.37 16.95
CA ARG A 153 3.41 -2.99 17.13
C ARG A 153 4.38 -2.62 16.03
N ALA A 154 3.93 -2.55 14.78
CA ALA A 154 4.76 -2.06 13.68
C ALA A 154 5.17 -0.60 13.87
N CYS A 155 4.23 0.27 14.28
CA CYS A 155 4.54 1.66 14.61
C CYS A 155 5.58 1.76 15.72
N GLU A 156 5.45 0.97 16.79
CA GLU A 156 6.42 0.92 17.88
C GLU A 156 7.80 0.49 17.37
N ALA A 157 7.88 -0.61 16.61
CA ALA A 157 9.13 -1.12 16.04
C ALA A 157 9.85 -0.08 15.16
N TYR A 158 9.10 0.71 14.39
CA TYR A 158 9.66 1.78 13.56
C TYR A 158 10.02 3.05 14.35
N LEU A 159 9.42 3.28 15.52
CA LEU A 159 9.78 4.37 16.43
C LEU A 159 11.06 4.08 17.22
N THR A 160 11.31 2.81 17.60
CA THR A 160 12.39 2.40 18.51
C THR A 160 13.77 2.26 17.86
N ASP A 161 13.99 2.86 16.68
CA ASP A 161 15.29 2.88 15.96
C ASP A 161 15.86 1.50 15.59
N SER A 162 15.01 0.47 15.61
CA SER A 162 15.41 -0.93 15.47
C SER A 162 14.97 -1.57 14.16
N CYS A 163 14.07 -0.95 13.40
CA CYS A 163 13.47 -1.58 12.23
C CYS A 163 13.35 -0.63 11.04
N THR A 164 13.63 -1.15 9.85
CA THR A 164 13.34 -0.52 8.56
C THR A 164 11.86 -0.72 8.18
N VAL A 165 11.20 0.32 7.66
CA VAL A 165 9.84 0.20 7.11
C VAL A 165 9.77 -0.89 6.04
N GLY A 166 8.70 -1.70 6.07
CA GLY A 166 8.47 -2.74 5.06
C GLY A 166 9.32 -4.00 5.24
N THR A 167 9.93 -4.22 6.40
CA THR A 167 10.75 -5.43 6.66
C THR A 167 10.18 -6.35 7.73
N LEU A 168 9.05 -5.98 8.35
CA LEU A 168 8.41 -6.81 9.38
C LEU A 168 7.68 -7.99 8.74
N ASP A 169 7.53 -9.07 9.50
CA ASP A 169 6.71 -10.21 9.11
C ASP A 169 5.20 -9.95 9.27
N GLY A 170 4.37 -10.91 8.90
CA GLY A 170 2.90 -10.80 9.03
C GLY A 170 2.38 -10.72 10.47
N GLN A 171 3.24 -10.90 11.48
CA GLN A 171 2.94 -10.75 12.89
C GLN A 171 3.54 -9.47 13.49
N ALA A 172 4.07 -8.58 12.66
CA ALA A 172 4.78 -7.36 13.03
C ALA A 172 6.05 -7.60 13.85
N HIS A 173 6.71 -8.75 13.66
CA HIS A 173 8.01 -9.03 14.27
C HIS A 173 9.16 -8.60 13.35
N PRO A 174 10.27 -8.11 13.92
CA PRO A 174 11.49 -7.83 13.16
C PRO A 174 12.02 -9.08 12.47
N THR A 175 12.50 -8.91 11.24
CA THR A 175 13.24 -9.93 10.49
C THR A 175 14.74 -9.63 10.52
N VAL A 176 15.56 -10.51 9.94
CA VAL A 176 17.01 -10.28 9.81
C VAL A 176 17.30 -8.96 9.08
N VAL A 177 16.48 -8.63 8.07
CA VAL A 177 16.61 -7.42 7.23
C VAL A 177 16.19 -6.16 8.01
N SER A 178 15.34 -6.29 9.02
CA SER A 178 14.84 -5.14 9.80
C SER A 178 15.95 -4.36 10.51
N MET A 179 17.03 -5.04 10.90
CA MET A 179 18.08 -4.45 11.73
C MET A 179 19.19 -3.77 10.90
N GLU A 180 19.07 -3.72 9.56
CA GLU A 180 20.11 -3.19 8.68
C GLU A 180 20.22 -1.68 8.74
N ARG A 181 19.08 -0.97 8.82
CA ARG A 181 19.07 0.50 8.78
C ARG A 181 17.90 1.08 9.59
N PRO A 182 18.17 1.95 10.57
CA PRO A 182 17.11 2.62 11.31
C PRO A 182 16.30 3.57 10.42
N CYS A 183 15.03 3.78 10.80
CA CYS A 183 14.19 4.81 10.19
C CYS A 183 14.72 6.23 10.47
N SER A 184 14.48 7.15 9.53
CA SER A 184 14.89 8.53 9.63
C SER A 184 14.24 9.25 10.81
N ALA A 185 14.95 10.21 11.41
CA ALA A 185 14.43 10.99 12.53
C ALA A 185 13.16 11.79 12.14
N GLY A 186 13.10 12.29 10.90
CA GLY A 186 11.93 13.00 10.38
C GLY A 186 10.70 12.11 10.28
N PHE A 187 10.88 10.88 9.78
CA PHE A 187 9.81 9.89 9.77
C PHE A 187 9.35 9.53 11.18
N ARG A 188 10.27 9.27 12.12
CA ARG A 188 9.91 8.92 13.51
C ARG A 188 9.10 10.03 14.19
N LEU A 189 9.47 11.29 13.96
CA LEU A 189 8.71 12.45 14.44
C LEU A 189 7.29 12.48 13.82
N ALA A 190 7.18 12.29 12.51
CA ALA A 190 5.89 12.27 11.82
C ALA A 190 5.00 11.10 12.26
N LEU A 191 5.58 9.92 12.44
CA LEU A 191 4.90 8.73 12.93
C LEU A 191 4.39 8.93 14.36
N GLY A 192 5.22 9.48 15.25
CA GLY A 192 4.84 9.81 16.63
C GLY A 192 3.64 10.77 16.73
N ASN A 193 3.43 11.62 15.72
CA ASN A 193 2.26 12.50 15.65
C ASN A 193 0.97 11.78 15.18
N ILE A 194 1.08 10.68 14.44
CA ILE A 194 -0.06 9.91 13.92
C ILE A 194 -0.51 8.83 14.90
N VAL A 195 0.42 8.18 15.60
CA VAL A 195 0.17 7.04 16.50
C VAL A 195 -0.93 7.32 17.54
N PRO A 196 -0.98 8.46 18.24
CA PRO A 196 -2.05 8.71 19.22
C PRO A 196 -3.46 8.63 18.63
N ARG A 197 -3.64 9.11 17.39
CA ARG A 197 -4.93 9.05 16.68
C ARG A 197 -5.28 7.63 16.26
N LEU A 198 -4.29 6.81 15.88
CA LEU A 198 -4.52 5.39 15.59
C LEU A 198 -4.96 4.64 16.84
N VAL A 199 -4.29 4.88 17.98
CA VAL A 199 -4.64 4.27 19.27
C VAL A 199 -6.08 4.61 19.65
N GLU A 200 -6.47 5.88 19.53
CA GLU A 200 -7.85 6.34 19.80
C GLU A 200 -8.86 5.59 18.94
N VAL A 201 -8.70 5.61 17.61
CA VAL A 201 -9.64 4.97 16.68
C VAL A 201 -9.67 3.44 16.88
N PHE A 202 -8.53 2.80 17.12
CA PHE A 202 -8.47 1.36 17.38
C PHE A 202 -9.14 0.97 18.69
N LYS A 203 -9.05 1.81 19.73
CA LYS A 203 -9.82 1.63 20.97
C LYS A 203 -11.32 1.77 20.73
N GLU A 204 -11.75 2.76 19.95
CA GLU A 204 -13.18 2.99 19.64
C GLU A 204 -13.82 1.81 18.91
N ILE A 205 -13.08 1.12 18.02
CA ILE A 205 -13.59 -0.07 17.32
C ILE A 205 -13.38 -1.38 18.09
N GLY A 206 -12.80 -1.32 19.30
CA GLY A 206 -12.53 -2.48 20.14
C GLY A 206 -11.45 -3.41 19.57
N ALA A 207 -10.38 -2.86 19.02
CA ALA A 207 -9.30 -3.65 18.45
C ALA A 207 -8.63 -4.55 19.49
N ASP A 208 -8.35 -5.79 19.09
CA ASP A 208 -7.79 -6.82 19.95
C ASP A 208 -6.41 -6.36 20.46
N GLY A 209 -6.17 -6.48 21.78
CA GLY A 209 -4.89 -6.10 22.39
C GLY A 209 -4.63 -4.60 22.51
N CYS A 210 -5.59 -3.74 22.19
CA CYS A 210 -5.45 -2.27 22.24
C CYS A 210 -6.18 -1.62 23.44
N GLN A 211 -6.65 -2.40 24.42
CA GLN A 211 -7.37 -1.89 25.61
C GLN A 211 -6.41 -1.29 26.63
#